data_AF-A0A1S9ALT1-F1
#
_entry.id   AF-A0A1S9ALT1-F1
#
_cell.length_a   1.000
_cell.length_b   1.000
_cell.length_c   1.000
_cell.angle_alpha   90.00
_cell.angle_beta   90.00
_cell.angle_gamma   90.00
#
_symmetry.space_group_name_H-M   'P 1'
#
loop_
_entity.id
_entity.type
_entity.pdbx_description
1 polymer ?
#
loop_
_entity_poly.entity_id
_entity_poly.type
_entity_poly.pdbx_seq_one_letter_code
_entity_poly.pdbx_strand_id
1 'polypeptide(L)'
;MFGRQAKSEIDSLVGISARIEGDLCFTGGLRIDGEVHGNVVAADGADSMLIVSEHARIEGEVRCASLVVNGYIAGSVYSSELLELQPKGRIHGDVHYRLLEMHGGALVTGKLTHEPAGEPVFHLADAAEGSAA
;
A
#
# COMPACT_ATOMS: atom_id res chain seq x y z
N MET A 1 18.17 2.51 23.12
CA MET A 1 18.68 2.37 21.73
C MET A 1 17.48 2.43 20.80
N PHE A 2 17.58 3.23 19.75
CA PHE A 2 16.49 3.94 19.07
C PHE A 2 15.51 3.04 18.31
N GLY A 3 14.23 3.12 18.68
CA GLY A 3 13.12 2.70 17.83
C GLY A 3 12.92 3.75 16.74
N ARG A 4 13.18 3.39 15.49
CA ARG A 4 12.96 4.21 14.31
C ARG A 4 11.44 4.37 14.17
N GLN A 5 10.87 5.42 14.77
CA GLN A 5 9.53 5.86 14.38
C GLN A 5 9.66 6.36 12.94
N ALA A 6 9.20 5.55 11.98
CA ALA A 6 8.92 6.05 10.65
C ALA A 6 7.89 7.17 10.85
N LYS A 7 8.38 8.39 10.68
CA LYS A 7 7.58 9.61 10.77
C LYS A 7 6.66 9.54 9.55
N SER A 8 5.46 8.99 9.74
CA SER A 8 4.38 9.07 8.76
C SER A 8 3.88 10.51 8.73
N GLU A 9 4.70 11.42 8.20
CA GLU A 9 4.27 12.77 7.91
C GLU A 9 3.33 12.65 6.70
N ILE A 10 2.05 12.96 6.92
CA ILE A 10 1.10 13.12 5.83
C ILE A 10 1.45 14.43 5.15
N ASP A 11 1.95 14.37 3.93
CA ASP A 11 2.31 15.54 3.12
C ASP A 11 1.08 16.16 2.46
N SER A 12 0.12 15.32 2.07
CA SER A 12 -1.05 15.71 1.28
C SER A 12 -2.35 15.18 1.87
N LEU A 13 -3.41 16.00 1.79
CA LEU A 13 -4.73 15.65 2.29
C LEU A 13 -5.83 16.02 1.28
N VAL A 14 -6.68 15.05 0.96
CA VAL A 14 -7.94 15.26 0.21
C VAL A 14 -9.07 15.32 1.23
N GLY A 15 -9.67 16.50 1.40
CA GLY A 15 -10.69 16.73 2.42
C GLY A 15 -12.00 15.99 2.14
N ILE A 16 -12.80 15.79 3.20
CA ILE A 16 -14.07 15.04 3.15
C ILE A 16 -15.09 15.56 2.12
N SER A 17 -15.09 16.86 1.84
CA SER A 17 -15.98 17.48 0.86
C SER A 17 -15.37 17.60 -0.54
N ALA A 18 -14.14 17.10 -0.74
CA ALA A 18 -13.49 17.11 -2.03
C ALA A 18 -13.86 15.85 -2.83
N ARG A 19 -14.15 16.07 -4.11
CA ARG A 19 -14.32 15.01 -5.10
C ARG A 19 -13.34 15.26 -6.24
N ILE A 20 -12.51 14.26 -6.50
CA ILE A 20 -11.52 14.30 -7.57
C ILE A 20 -12.02 13.42 -8.71
N GLU A 21 -12.05 13.96 -9.92
CA GLU A 21 -12.36 13.21 -11.14
C GLU A 21 -11.11 13.20 -12.03
N GLY A 22 -10.55 12.00 -12.23
CA GLY A 22 -9.27 11.80 -12.90
C GLY A 22 -8.24 11.12 -11.99
N ASP A 23 -7.05 10.88 -12.56
CA ASP A 23 -5.97 10.17 -11.87
C ASP A 23 -5.19 11.07 -10.92
N LEU A 24 -4.83 10.53 -9.76
CA LEU A 24 -4.05 11.19 -8.73
C LEU A 24 -2.71 10.48 -8.55
N CYS A 25 -1.63 11.19 -8.85
CA CYS A 25 -0.28 10.74 -8.57
C CYS A 25 0.28 11.44 -7.33
N PHE A 26 0.94 10.71 -6.43
CA PHE A 26 1.51 11.28 -5.21
C PHE A 26 2.86 10.68 -4.83
N THR A 27 3.55 11.33 -3.91
CA THR A 27 4.80 10.88 -3.27
C THR A 27 4.68 11.12 -1.76
N GLY A 28 5.38 10.32 -0.95
CA GLY A 28 5.33 10.45 0.50
C GLY A 28 3.97 10.02 1.08
N GLY A 29 3.45 10.80 2.02
CA GLY A 29 2.20 10.51 2.71
C GLY A 29 0.97 11.19 2.11
N LEU A 30 -0.04 10.42 1.70
CA LEU A 30 -1.34 10.90 1.26
C LEU A 30 -2.46 10.39 2.15
N ARG A 31 -3.32 11.29 2.61
CA ARG A 31 -4.57 10.96 3.28
C ARG A 31 -5.77 11.39 2.44
N ILE A 32 -6.70 10.47 2.25
CA ILE A 32 -7.96 10.74 1.56
C ILE A 32 -9.09 10.59 2.57
N ASP A 33 -9.87 11.66 2.73
CA ASP A 33 -11.11 11.69 3.51
C ASP A 33 -12.36 11.80 2.61
N GLY A 34 -12.21 12.26 1.37
CA GLY A 34 -13.28 12.48 0.39
C GLY A 34 -13.38 11.40 -0.70
N GLU A 35 -13.80 11.82 -1.90
CA GLU A 35 -14.03 10.92 -3.04
C GLU A 35 -12.97 11.07 -4.12
N VAL A 36 -12.51 9.95 -4.68
CA VAL A 36 -11.67 9.91 -5.88
C VAL A 36 -12.27 8.94 -6.88
N HIS A 37 -12.59 9.44 -8.07
CA HIS A 37 -13.02 8.67 -9.23
C HIS A 37 -11.90 8.70 -10.28
N GLY A 38 -11.05 7.67 -10.24
CA GLY A 38 -9.81 7.59 -11.00
C GLY A 38 -8.74 6.81 -10.23
N ASN A 39 -7.58 6.62 -10.85
CA ASN A 39 -6.50 5.83 -10.26
C ASN A 39 -5.71 6.66 -9.24
N VAL A 40 -5.29 6.03 -8.13
CA VAL A 40 -4.45 6.64 -7.09
C VAL A 40 -3.13 5.91 -7.05
N VAL A 41 -2.08 6.54 -7.58
CA VAL A 41 -0.80 5.89 -7.84
C VAL A 41 0.34 6.65 -7.16
N ALA A 42 1.09 5.96 -6.31
CA ALA A 42 2.35 6.47 -5.79
C ALA A 42 3.44 6.40 -6.87
N ALA A 43 4.34 7.38 -6.90
CA ALA A 43 5.48 7.33 -7.82
C ALA A 43 6.41 6.13 -7.51
N ASP A 44 6.94 5.51 -8.58
CA ASP A 44 7.78 4.31 -8.48
C ASP A 44 9.03 4.53 -7.61
N GLY A 45 9.36 3.53 -6.79
CA GLY A 45 10.59 3.48 -5.99
C GLY A 45 10.61 4.35 -4.73
N ALA A 46 9.50 5.00 -4.37
CA ALA A 46 9.37 5.80 -3.15
C ALA A 46 8.62 5.05 -2.04
N ASP A 47 9.14 5.12 -0.82
CA ASP A 47 8.39 4.82 0.40
C ASP A 47 7.17 5.75 0.41
N SER A 48 5.99 5.17 0.18
CA SER A 48 4.73 5.88 0.04
C SER A 48 3.69 5.31 0.97
N MET A 49 2.91 6.19 1.59
CA MET A 49 1.84 5.80 2.50
C MET A 49 0.53 6.42 2.03
N LEU A 50 -0.47 5.58 1.77
CA LEU A 50 -1.83 6.01 1.51
C LEU A 50 -2.73 5.62 2.68
N ILE A 51 -3.47 6.60 3.20
CA ILE A 51 -4.49 6.39 4.24
C ILE A 51 -5.86 6.73 3.65
N VAL A 52 -6.73 5.72 3.58
CA VAL A 52 -8.13 5.85 3.17
C VAL A 52 -8.98 5.89 4.43
N SER A 53 -9.44 7.09 4.79
CA SER A 53 -10.25 7.30 6.00
C SER A 53 -11.64 6.68 5.90
N GLU A 54 -12.34 6.63 7.03
CA GLU A 54 -13.66 5.99 7.15
C GLU A 54 -14.70 6.43 6.12
N HIS A 55 -14.74 7.73 5.79
CA HIS A 55 -15.69 8.30 4.85
C HIS A 55 -15.18 8.35 3.42
N ALA A 56 -13.92 7.95 3.20
CA ALA A 56 -13.30 8.05 1.90
C ALA A 56 -13.76 6.94 0.96
N ARG A 57 -13.91 7.31 -0.31
CA ARG A 57 -14.30 6.41 -1.39
C ARG A 57 -13.35 6.56 -2.57
N ILE A 58 -12.75 5.46 -2.99
CA ILE A 58 -11.92 5.41 -4.20
C ILE A 58 -12.56 4.45 -5.20
N GLU A 59 -12.79 4.92 -6.42
CA GLU A 59 -13.23 4.13 -7.56
C GLU A 59 -12.14 4.17 -8.64
N GLY A 60 -11.33 3.12 -8.69
CA GLY A 60 -10.15 3.05 -9.54
C GLY A 60 -9.05 2.16 -8.97
N GLU A 61 -7.94 2.07 -9.69
CA GLU A 61 -6.78 1.31 -9.26
C GLU A 61 -5.99 2.07 -8.19
N VAL A 62 -5.53 1.37 -7.15
CA VAL A 62 -4.70 1.94 -6.08
C VAL A 62 -3.35 1.26 -6.08
N ARG A 63 -2.26 2.04 -6.16
CA ARG A 63 -0.88 1.54 -6.06
C ARG A 63 -0.07 2.36 -5.06
N CYS A 64 0.51 1.71 -4.05
CA CYS A 64 1.42 2.36 -3.10
C CYS A 64 2.27 1.34 -2.33
N ALA A 65 3.26 1.78 -1.57
CA ALA A 65 4.05 0.90 -0.72
C ALA A 65 3.24 0.43 0.49
N SER A 66 2.81 1.36 1.33
CA SER A 66 1.98 1.12 2.51
C SER A 66 0.57 1.69 2.32
N LEU A 67 -0.45 0.88 2.60
CA LEU A 67 -1.86 1.23 2.44
C LEU A 67 -2.63 0.93 3.71
N VAL A 68 -3.27 1.93 4.31
CA VAL A 68 -4.19 1.77 5.44
C VAL A 68 -5.61 2.08 4.98
N VAL A 69 -6.53 1.13 5.09
CA VAL A 69 -7.90 1.25 4.60
C VAL A 69 -8.90 1.15 5.74
N ASN A 70 -9.56 2.25 6.04
CA ASN A 70 -10.74 2.30 6.91
C ASN A 70 -12.02 2.70 6.17
N GLY A 71 -11.91 3.10 4.89
CA GLY A 71 -13.02 3.46 4.01
C GLY A 71 -13.32 2.40 2.94
N TYR A 72 -13.71 2.85 1.75
CA TYR A 72 -14.13 1.98 0.65
C TYR A 72 -13.25 2.16 -0.60
N ILE A 73 -12.80 1.04 -1.16
CA ILE A 73 -12.10 0.99 -2.46
C ILE A 73 -12.85 0.04 -3.39
N ALA A 74 -13.22 0.52 -4.58
CA ALA A 74 -13.71 -0.29 -5.69
C ALA A 74 -12.72 -0.25 -6.85
N GLY A 75 -11.98 -1.33 -7.02
CA GLY A 75 -10.91 -1.45 -8.01
C GLY A 75 -9.76 -2.31 -7.49
N SER A 76 -8.76 -2.51 -8.36
CA SER A 76 -7.59 -3.32 -8.02
C SER A 76 -6.65 -2.56 -7.08
N VAL A 77 -6.09 -3.27 -6.10
CA VAL A 77 -5.18 -2.72 -5.09
C VAL A 77 -3.83 -3.40 -5.21
N TYR A 78 -2.77 -2.62 -5.27
CA TYR A 78 -1.39 -3.10 -5.30
C TYR A 78 -0.61 -2.45 -4.15
N SER A 79 -0.21 -3.26 -3.17
CA SER A 79 0.64 -2.86 -2.06
C SER A 79 1.95 -3.63 -2.09
N SER A 80 3.06 -2.91 -2.26
CA SER A 80 4.39 -3.51 -2.35
C SER A 80 5.04 -3.78 -0.97
N GLU A 81 4.51 -3.19 0.11
CA GLU A 81 5.03 -3.39 1.46
C GLU A 81 3.96 -3.91 2.43
N LEU A 82 3.00 -3.07 2.82
CA LEU A 82 2.00 -3.37 3.85
C LEU A 82 0.62 -2.89 3.44
N LEU A 83 -0.35 -3.80 3.43
CA LEU A 83 -1.78 -3.50 3.39
C LEU A 83 -2.40 -3.75 4.76
N GLU A 84 -2.88 -2.69 5.39
CA GLU A 84 -3.59 -2.71 6.66
C GLU A 84 -5.07 -2.40 6.43
N LEU A 85 -5.93 -3.35 6.77
CA LEU A 85 -7.38 -3.24 6.68
C LEU A 85 -7.96 -3.04 8.08
N GLN A 86 -8.46 -1.84 8.32
CA GLN A 86 -9.13 -1.46 9.57
C GLN A 86 -10.55 -2.01 9.65
N PRO A 87 -11.20 -2.03 10.83
CA PRO A 87 -12.52 -2.66 11.02
C PRO A 87 -13.63 -2.19 10.07
N LYS A 88 -13.55 -0.98 9.50
CA LYS A 88 -14.54 -0.47 8.53
C LYS A 88 -14.03 -0.51 7.08
N GLY A 89 -12.78 -0.93 6.87
CA GLY A 89 -12.15 -1.05 5.58
C GLY A 89 -12.86 -2.07 4.70
N ARG A 90 -13.23 -1.64 3.49
CA ARG A 90 -13.87 -2.48 2.48
C ARG A 90 -13.17 -2.33 1.13
N ILE A 91 -12.72 -3.44 0.58
CA ILE A 91 -12.16 -3.51 -0.77
C ILE A 91 -13.04 -4.39 -1.63
N HIS A 92 -13.42 -3.88 -2.80
CA HIS A 92 -14.15 -4.61 -3.82
C HIS A 92 -13.34 -4.61 -5.12
N GLY A 93 -12.54 -5.66 -5.31
CA GLY A 93 -11.57 -5.79 -6.39
C GLY A 93 -10.43 -6.74 -6.02
N ASP A 94 -9.52 -6.95 -6.95
CA ASP A 94 -8.37 -7.82 -6.75
C ASP A 94 -7.28 -7.11 -5.96
N VAL A 95 -6.66 -7.80 -5.02
CA VAL A 95 -5.67 -7.25 -4.11
C VAL A 95 -4.36 -8.02 -4.26
N HIS A 96 -3.33 -7.29 -4.63
CA HIS A 96 -1.95 -7.72 -4.66
C HIS A 96 -1.24 -7.13 -3.45
N TYR A 97 -0.67 -7.97 -2.60
CA TYR A 97 -0.07 -7.54 -1.35
C TYR A 97 1.20 -8.32 -1.04
N ARG A 98 2.13 -7.67 -0.35
CA ARG A 98 3.28 -8.32 0.27
C ARG A 98 2.99 -8.75 1.71
N LEU A 99 2.65 -7.80 2.57
CA LEU A 99 2.19 -8.05 3.94
C LEU A 99 0.75 -7.59 4.08
N LEU A 100 -0.09 -8.42 4.69
CA LEU A 100 -1.51 -8.12 4.91
C LEU A 100 -1.84 -8.22 6.40
N GLU A 101 -2.34 -7.13 6.96
CA GLU A 101 -2.91 -7.07 8.31
C GLU A 101 -4.41 -6.78 8.19
N MET A 102 -5.26 -7.70 8.65
CA MET A 102 -6.71 -7.53 8.66
C MET A 102 -7.24 -7.50 10.09
N HIS A 103 -7.85 -6.38 10.46
CA HIS A 103 -8.58 -6.25 11.71
C HIS A 103 -9.99 -6.85 11.59
N GLY A 104 -10.54 -7.29 12.73
CA GLY A 104 -11.90 -7.80 12.79
C GLY A 104 -12.92 -6.76 12.30
N GLY A 105 -13.76 -7.17 11.34
CA GLY A 105 -14.78 -6.31 10.71
C GLY A 105 -14.44 -5.87 9.28
N ALA A 106 -13.16 -5.93 8.90
CA ALA A 106 -12.74 -5.63 7.53
C ALA A 106 -13.31 -6.64 6.53
N LEU A 107 -13.61 -6.18 5.31
CA LEU A 107 -14.16 -7.00 4.23
C LEU A 107 -13.38 -6.82 2.94
N VAL A 108 -13.06 -7.93 2.29
CA VAL A 108 -12.50 -7.95 0.94
C VAL A 108 -13.38 -8.83 0.06
N THR A 109 -13.77 -8.32 -1.10
CA THR A 109 -14.51 -9.05 -2.13
C THR A 109 -13.69 -9.03 -3.42
N GLY A 110 -13.00 -10.14 -3.70
CA GLY A 110 -12.13 -10.28 -4.86
C GLY A 110 -11.02 -11.29 -4.59
N LYS A 111 -10.04 -11.37 -5.50
CA LYS A 111 -8.90 -12.28 -5.35
C LYS A 111 -7.82 -11.62 -4.51
N LEU A 112 -7.30 -12.36 -3.53
CA LEU A 112 -6.10 -12.00 -2.78
C LEU A 112 -4.89 -12.72 -3.39
N THR A 113 -3.90 -11.97 -3.87
CA THR A 113 -2.66 -12.49 -4.46
C THR A 113 -1.47 -12.00 -3.65
N HIS A 114 -0.72 -12.92 -3.05
CA HIS A 114 0.50 -12.59 -2.33
C HIS A 114 1.69 -12.43 -3.30
N GLU A 115 2.36 -11.28 -3.27
CA GLU A 115 3.55 -10.98 -4.07
C GLU A 115 4.78 -10.90 -3.17
N PRO A 116 5.66 -11.92 -3.19
CA PRO A 116 6.91 -11.86 -2.46
C PRO A 116 7.82 -10.81 -3.11
N ALA A 117 8.45 -9.96 -2.30
CA ALA A 117 9.56 -9.17 -2.82
C ALA A 117 10.68 -10.10 -3.25
N GLY A 118 11.30 -9.77 -4.39
CA GLY A 118 12.35 -10.58 -5.01
C GLY A 118 13.30 -11.19 -3.98
N GLU A 119 13.56 -12.49 -4.12
CA GLU A 119 14.40 -13.24 -3.20
C GLU A 119 15.70 -12.47 -2.94
N PRO A 120 16.13 -12.31 -1.68
CA PRO A 120 17.46 -11.80 -1.41
C PRO A 120 18.45 -12.78 -2.07
N VAL A 121 19.13 -12.30 -3.11
CA VAL A 121 20.17 -13.07 -3.79
C VAL A 121 21.33 -13.17 -2.82
N PHE A 122 21.36 -14.25 -2.03
CA PHE A 122 22.48 -14.57 -1.17
C PHE A 122 23.68 -14.92 -2.06
N HIS A 123 24.59 -13.97 -2.27
CA HIS A 123 25.92 -14.25 -2.79
C HIS A 123 26.68 -15.07 -1.74
N LEU A 124 26.67 -16.39 -1.88
CA LEU A 124 27.62 -17.25 -1.22
C LEU A 124 28.98 -17.02 -1.90
N ALA A 125 29.94 -16.49 -1.15
CA ALA A 125 31.31 -16.38 -1.62
C ALA A 125 31.85 -17.80 -1.88
N ASP A 126 32.25 -18.06 -3.13
CA ASP A 126 33.01 -19.26 -3.50
C ASP A 126 34.29 -19.31 -2.65
N ALA A 127 34.30 -20.22 -1.66
CA ALA A 127 35.53 -20.65 -1.02
C ALA A 127 36.28 -21.49 -2.06
N ALA A 128 37.17 -20.83 -2.81
CA ALA A 128 38.10 -21.48 -3.70
C ALA A 128 38.87 -22.56 -2.93
N GLU A 129 38.63 -23.81 -3.32
CA GLU A 129 39.48 -24.94 -2.97
C GLU A 129 40.88 -24.68 -3.53
N GLY A 130 41.82 -24.39 -2.64
CA GLY A 130 43.25 -24.30 -2.93
C GLY A 130 43.99 -25.44 -2.24
N SER A 131 43.92 -26.63 -2.82
CA SER A 131 44.86 -27.74 -2.59
C SER A 131 46.23 -27.40 -3.21
N ALA A 132 47.29 -27.97 -2.61
CA ALA A 132 48.73 -27.99 -2.97
C ALA A 132 49.59 -27.09 -2.04
N ALA A 133 50.61 -27.58 -1.33
CA ALA A 133 51.39 -28.82 -1.43
C ALA A 133 51.99 -29.20 -0.06
#